data_AF-A0A3D5R4R2-F1
#
_entry.id   AF-A0A3D5R4R2-F1
#
_cell.length_a   1.000
_cell.length_b   1.000
_cell.length_c   1.000
_cell.angle_alpha   90.00
_cell.angle_beta   90.00
_cell.angle_gamma   90.00
#
_symmetry.space_group_name_H-M   'P 1'
#
loop_
_entity.id
_entity.type
_entity.pdbx_description
1 polymer ?
#
loop_
_entity_poly.entity_id
_entity_poly.type
_entity_poly.pdbx_seq_one_letter_code
_entity_poly.pdbx_strand_id
1 'polypeptide(L)'
;MIWSFTKTKILLFSIVLSLLTIPIIGYSLEHSYSDIEQHWAKAEIENWTEKEIINGYKDGTFKPNDNITRAEFITLINKVINIQEEEEISFEDVDGSEWYYKDLKKAIYGEYIGGYEDKTFRANDNITRQEVAVILQSLVQLQASEESGLEKFTDTEDIPTWSRAALNLAVQKGYLTGYEDKSLKASNYITRAESVKVLTNVFGTIYKEAGIYGPGLDEEVLEVKGNVTVSVEDVNLQNMIIDGDLYLAEGIGEGDVTLDNITVAGDTIVKGGGENSIIIKNSSLKNLYVIKKGGSIRILLEDTFVILINTSSPRTIINGNGSVETINANEGSDDSIFTVPNAQVLAFAPVKVNETEVNSGEEVVINNTGTDIVRVEEETTTTITRYSVNYEVIGTVSQEGDNLRYTPNPGFIGTDEFVYEISDSNGGTSTAFVRITVNPI
;
A
#
# COMPACT_ATOMS: atom_id res chain seq x y z
N MET A 1 29.10 15.55 -88.20
CA MET A 1 28.32 15.37 -89.43
C MET A 1 27.09 14.53 -89.07
N ILE A 2 25.89 15.14 -89.17
CA ILE A 2 24.57 14.51 -89.38
C ILE A 2 23.95 13.64 -88.25
N TRP A 3 22.92 14.22 -87.61
CA TRP A 3 21.58 13.71 -87.21
C TRP A 3 21.28 12.20 -87.11
N SER A 4 20.56 11.79 -86.05
CA SER A 4 19.12 11.39 -86.11
C SER A 4 18.71 10.31 -85.09
N PHE A 5 17.53 10.51 -84.52
CA PHE A 5 16.75 9.66 -83.60
C PHE A 5 16.46 8.24 -84.09
N THR A 6 16.24 7.32 -83.14
CA THR A 6 15.00 6.50 -83.09
C THR A 6 14.67 6.08 -81.66
N LYS A 7 13.40 6.30 -81.29
CA LYS A 7 12.75 5.91 -80.04
C LYS A 7 12.51 4.39 -80.01
N THR A 8 12.69 3.76 -78.86
CA THR A 8 11.98 2.51 -78.54
C THR A 8 11.44 2.61 -77.11
N LYS A 9 10.12 2.59 -77.00
CA LYS A 9 9.37 2.62 -75.75
C LYS A 9 9.59 1.27 -75.05
N ILE A 10 10.20 1.28 -73.87
CA ILE A 10 10.18 0.12 -72.97
C ILE A 10 8.99 0.30 -72.04
N LEU A 11 8.00 -0.57 -72.22
CA LEU A 11 6.83 -0.70 -71.35
C LEU A 11 7.31 -1.36 -70.04
N LEU A 12 7.33 -0.60 -68.95
CA LEU A 12 7.58 -1.12 -67.59
C LEU A 12 6.33 -1.85 -67.10
N PHE A 13 6.43 -3.18 -67.00
CA PHE A 13 5.42 -4.04 -66.39
C PHE A 13 5.60 -3.99 -64.87
N SER A 14 4.96 -3.02 -64.20
CA SER A 14 4.94 -2.94 -62.74
C SER A 14 3.92 -3.95 -62.18
N ILE A 15 4.40 -5.11 -61.77
CA ILE A 15 3.63 -6.07 -60.96
C ILE A 15 3.46 -5.43 -59.58
N VAL A 16 2.27 -4.87 -59.34
CA VAL A 16 1.83 -4.45 -57.99
C VAL A 16 1.57 -5.74 -57.20
N LEU A 17 2.57 -6.15 -56.42
CA LEU A 17 2.41 -7.19 -55.41
C LEU A 17 1.63 -6.60 -54.24
N SER A 18 0.29 -6.68 -54.30
CA SER A 18 -0.57 -6.38 -53.16
C SER A 18 -0.35 -7.44 -52.09
N LEU A 19 0.49 -7.13 -51.10
CA LEU A 19 0.57 -7.86 -49.83
C LEU A 19 -0.81 -7.79 -49.16
N LEU A 20 -1.56 -8.88 -49.25
CA LEU A 20 -2.69 -9.16 -48.37
C LEU A 20 -2.13 -9.29 -46.96
N THR A 21 -2.24 -8.22 -46.16
CA THR A 21 -2.13 -8.31 -44.70
C THR A 21 -3.35 -9.08 -44.23
N ILE A 22 -3.20 -10.40 -44.05
CA ILE A 22 -4.15 -11.17 -43.27
C ILE A 22 -4.05 -10.60 -41.85
N PRO A 23 -5.13 -10.02 -41.28
CA PRO A 23 -5.12 -9.72 -39.86
C PRO A 23 -4.87 -11.05 -39.14
N ILE A 24 -3.73 -11.14 -38.44
CA ILE A 24 -3.54 -12.19 -37.46
C ILE A 24 -4.62 -11.90 -36.42
N ILE A 25 -5.74 -12.62 -36.51
CA ILE A 25 -6.68 -12.69 -35.40
C ILE A 25 -5.87 -13.37 -34.30
N GLY A 26 -5.33 -12.56 -33.39
CA GLY A 26 -4.81 -13.07 -32.14
C GLY A 26 -5.97 -13.78 -31.46
N TYR A 27 -5.99 -15.10 -31.51
CA TYR A 27 -6.79 -15.86 -30.57
C TYR A 27 -6.14 -15.61 -29.21
N SER A 28 -6.68 -14.68 -28.43
CA SER A 28 -6.46 -14.69 -27.00
C SER A 28 -6.93 -16.07 -26.52
N LEU A 29 -6.01 -16.89 -26.04
CA LEU A 29 -6.37 -18.11 -25.33
C LEU A 29 -7.15 -17.66 -24.10
N GLU A 30 -8.48 -17.70 -24.19
CA GLU A 30 -9.36 -17.56 -23.04
C GLU A 30 -8.97 -18.67 -22.07
N HIS A 31 -8.28 -18.32 -20.99
CA HIS A 31 -7.94 -19.26 -19.92
C HIS A 31 -9.23 -19.54 -19.12
N SER A 32 -10.15 -20.30 -19.73
CA SER A 32 -11.31 -20.84 -19.03
C SER A 32 -10.91 -22.17 -18.39
N TYR A 33 -11.16 -22.30 -17.08
CA TYR A 33 -11.02 -23.55 -16.37
C TYR A 33 -12.38 -24.22 -16.22
N SER A 34 -12.45 -25.50 -16.59
CA SER A 34 -13.70 -26.25 -16.67
C SER A 34 -14.46 -26.39 -15.33
N ASP A 35 -13.76 -26.28 -14.21
CA ASP A 35 -14.24 -26.51 -12.85
C ASP A 35 -14.52 -25.24 -12.05
N ILE A 36 -14.42 -24.04 -12.67
CA ILE A 36 -14.76 -22.77 -12.01
C ILE A 36 -16.00 -22.08 -12.57
N GLU A 37 -16.63 -22.62 -13.62
CA GLU A 37 -17.72 -21.94 -14.34
C GLU A 37 -18.90 -21.50 -13.47
N GLN A 38 -19.20 -22.24 -12.40
CA GLN A 38 -20.24 -21.93 -11.41
C GLN A 38 -19.66 -21.68 -10.01
N HIS A 39 -18.34 -21.53 -9.90
CA HIS A 39 -17.66 -21.37 -8.63
C HIS A 39 -17.70 -19.91 -8.19
N TRP A 40 -17.92 -19.68 -6.89
CA TRP A 40 -18.07 -18.32 -6.32
C TRP A 40 -16.84 -17.44 -6.55
N ALA A 41 -15.65 -18.04 -6.63
CA ALA A 41 -14.37 -17.36 -6.82
C ALA A 41 -13.97 -17.16 -8.29
N LYS A 42 -14.87 -17.43 -9.25
CA LYS A 42 -14.53 -17.44 -10.69
C LYS A 42 -13.87 -16.14 -11.12
N ALA A 43 -14.49 -15.01 -10.81
CA ALA A 43 -14.03 -13.70 -11.25
C ALA A 43 -12.63 -13.36 -10.71
N GLU A 44 -12.37 -13.64 -9.43
CA GLU A 44 -11.06 -13.41 -8.82
C GLU A 44 -10.00 -14.35 -9.40
N ILE A 45 -10.33 -15.62 -9.65
CA ILE A 45 -9.42 -16.59 -10.28
C ILE A 45 -9.04 -16.17 -11.70
N GLU A 46 -10.02 -15.72 -12.50
CA GLU A 46 -9.79 -15.24 -13.86
C GLU A 46 -8.91 -13.98 -13.86
N ASN A 47 -9.19 -13.02 -12.99
CA ASN A 47 -8.39 -11.80 -12.86
C ASN A 47 -6.93 -12.09 -12.46
N TRP A 48 -6.71 -13.03 -11.54
CA TRP A 48 -5.37 -13.44 -11.13
C TRP A 48 -4.64 -14.26 -12.19
N THR A 49 -5.38 -15.00 -13.03
CA THR A 49 -4.82 -15.73 -14.17
C THR A 49 -4.38 -14.77 -15.27
N GLU A 50 -5.19 -13.76 -15.58
CA GLU A 50 -4.85 -12.71 -16.55
C GLU A 50 -3.57 -11.97 -16.17
N LYS A 51 -3.32 -11.78 -14.86
CA LYS A 51 -2.11 -11.15 -14.31
C LYS A 51 -0.92 -12.11 -14.13
N GLU A 52 -1.06 -13.34 -14.61
CA GLU A 52 -0.08 -14.43 -14.51
C GLU A 52 0.35 -14.75 -13.05
N ILE A 53 -0.48 -14.37 -12.07
CA ILE A 53 -0.22 -14.62 -10.66
C ILE A 53 -0.48 -16.09 -10.35
N ILE A 54 -1.56 -16.64 -10.86
CA ILE A 54 -1.92 -18.05 -10.65
C ILE A 54 -2.28 -18.70 -11.97
N ASN A 55 -1.95 -19.99 -12.09
CA ASN A 55 -2.34 -20.80 -13.24
C ASN A 55 -3.07 -22.05 -12.76
N GLY A 56 -3.94 -22.59 -13.62
CA GLY A 56 -4.48 -23.93 -13.47
C GLY A 56 -3.53 -25.00 -13.98
N TYR A 57 -4.06 -26.21 -14.09
CA TYR A 57 -3.31 -27.40 -14.44
C TYR A 57 -3.41 -27.69 -15.95
N LYS A 58 -2.47 -28.51 -16.44
CA LYS A 58 -2.40 -28.91 -17.85
C LYS A 58 -3.64 -29.66 -18.36
N ASP A 59 -4.47 -30.17 -17.45
CA ASP A 59 -5.72 -30.87 -17.75
C ASP A 59 -6.91 -29.92 -17.96
N GLY A 60 -6.72 -28.60 -17.86
CA GLY A 60 -7.77 -27.60 -18.02
C GLY A 60 -8.62 -27.35 -16.78
N THR A 61 -8.16 -27.80 -15.60
CA THR A 61 -8.79 -27.53 -14.30
C THR A 61 -8.01 -26.49 -13.50
N PHE A 62 -8.67 -25.81 -12.58
CA PHE A 62 -8.04 -24.94 -11.58
C PHE A 62 -7.92 -25.59 -10.19
N LYS A 63 -8.82 -26.52 -9.88
CA LYS A 63 -8.99 -27.20 -8.59
C LYS A 63 -9.24 -26.22 -7.45
N PRO A 64 -10.34 -25.43 -7.50
CA PRO A 64 -10.59 -24.35 -6.55
C PRO A 64 -10.78 -24.84 -5.11
N ASN A 65 -11.27 -26.07 -4.92
CA ASN A 65 -11.58 -26.65 -3.63
C ASN A 65 -10.46 -27.51 -3.03
N ASP A 66 -9.36 -27.71 -3.76
CA ASP A 66 -8.19 -28.40 -3.21
C ASP A 66 -7.46 -27.46 -2.24
N ASN A 67 -6.90 -28.03 -1.18
CA ASN A 67 -6.06 -27.27 -0.25
C ASN A 67 -4.74 -26.87 -0.92
N ILE A 68 -4.20 -25.72 -0.51
CA ILE A 68 -2.90 -25.24 -0.97
C ILE A 68 -1.83 -25.51 0.08
N THR A 69 -0.62 -25.81 -0.37
CA THR A 69 0.55 -25.97 0.49
C THR A 69 1.09 -24.62 0.97
N ARG A 70 1.87 -24.64 2.07
CA ARG A 70 2.55 -23.46 2.59
C ARG A 70 3.51 -22.83 1.56
N ALA A 71 4.21 -23.65 0.79
CA ALA A 71 5.08 -23.19 -0.30
C ALA A 71 4.30 -22.52 -1.43
N GLU A 72 3.22 -23.14 -1.89
CA GLU A 72 2.38 -22.53 -2.93
C GLU A 72 1.78 -21.19 -2.47
N PHE A 73 1.33 -21.09 -1.22
CA PHE A 73 0.80 -19.83 -0.68
C PHE A 73 1.81 -18.68 -0.74
N ILE A 74 3.07 -18.90 -0.33
CA ILE A 74 4.09 -17.84 -0.41
C ILE A 74 4.45 -17.45 -1.85
N THR A 75 4.38 -18.38 -2.80
CA THR A 75 4.66 -18.06 -4.21
C THR A 75 3.60 -17.13 -4.78
N LEU A 76 2.35 -17.25 -4.34
CA LEU A 76 1.28 -16.33 -4.73
C LEU A 76 1.53 -14.91 -4.20
N ILE A 77 1.96 -14.78 -2.94
CA ILE A 77 2.34 -13.49 -2.35
C ILE A 77 3.49 -12.86 -3.16
N ASN A 78 4.59 -13.60 -3.34
CA ASN A 78 5.77 -13.11 -4.08
C ASN A 78 5.45 -12.69 -5.51
N LYS A 79 4.50 -13.35 -6.17
CA LYS A 79 4.06 -12.95 -7.50
C LYS A 79 3.27 -11.65 -7.54
N VAL A 80 2.72 -11.21 -6.41
CA VAL A 80 2.05 -9.90 -6.29
C VAL A 80 3.06 -8.83 -5.90
N ILE A 81 3.79 -9.00 -4.80
CA ILE A 81 4.69 -7.95 -4.28
C ILE A 81 6.04 -7.87 -4.99
N ASN A 82 6.42 -8.96 -5.69
CA ASN A 82 7.58 -9.04 -6.57
C ASN A 82 8.92 -8.67 -5.90
N ILE A 83 9.18 -9.21 -4.70
CA ILE A 83 10.47 -9.06 -3.99
C ILE A 83 11.63 -9.54 -4.89
N GLN A 84 12.67 -8.72 -5.02
CA GLN A 84 13.88 -9.06 -5.77
C GLN A 84 15.00 -9.64 -4.90
N GLU A 85 15.11 -9.14 -3.67
CA GLU A 85 16.15 -9.54 -2.73
C GLU A 85 15.88 -10.90 -2.06
N GLU A 86 16.94 -11.52 -1.58
CA GLU A 86 16.91 -12.87 -1.01
C GLU A 86 17.67 -12.92 0.31
N GLU A 87 17.17 -13.74 1.24
CA GLU A 87 17.85 -14.05 2.50
C GLU A 87 18.19 -15.54 2.58
N GLU A 88 19.23 -15.89 3.35
CA GLU A 88 19.66 -17.28 3.52
C GLU A 88 18.66 -18.09 4.36
N ILE A 89 18.46 -19.35 3.97
CA ILE A 89 17.54 -20.26 4.65
C ILE A 89 18.27 -21.05 5.73
N SER A 90 17.65 -21.16 6.91
CA SER A 90 18.20 -21.90 8.06
C SER A 90 17.34 -23.10 8.49
N PHE A 91 16.36 -23.51 7.69
CA PHE A 91 15.44 -24.61 8.00
C PHE A 91 16.04 -25.98 7.67
N GLU A 92 15.85 -26.96 8.55
CA GLU A 92 16.46 -28.29 8.45
C GLU A 92 15.82 -29.20 7.38
N ASP A 93 14.57 -28.92 7.00
CA ASP A 93 13.76 -29.70 6.06
C ASP A 93 13.68 -29.09 4.65
N VAL A 94 14.49 -28.07 4.37
CA VAL A 94 14.48 -27.37 3.09
C VAL A 94 15.74 -27.70 2.29
N ASP A 95 15.56 -28.35 1.14
CA ASP A 95 16.63 -28.61 0.17
C ASP A 95 16.74 -27.46 -0.85
N GLY A 96 17.98 -27.07 -1.19
CA GLY A 96 18.28 -25.97 -2.11
C GLY A 96 17.83 -26.17 -3.56
N SER A 97 17.48 -27.41 -3.94
CA SER A 97 16.99 -27.76 -5.27
C SER A 97 15.45 -27.75 -5.39
N GLU A 98 14.74 -27.51 -4.29
CA GLU A 98 13.28 -27.46 -4.27
C GLU A 98 12.74 -26.30 -5.11
N TRP A 99 11.61 -26.52 -5.78
CA TRP A 99 11.02 -25.55 -6.70
C TRP A 99 10.65 -24.23 -6.04
N TYR A 100 10.32 -24.26 -4.74
CA TYR A 100 9.94 -23.10 -3.93
C TYR A 100 11.14 -22.43 -3.24
N TYR A 101 12.34 -22.99 -3.34
CA TYR A 101 13.50 -22.55 -2.54
C TYR A 101 13.78 -21.05 -2.72
N LYS A 102 13.77 -20.57 -3.96
CA LYS A 102 14.00 -19.15 -4.27
C LYS A 102 12.88 -18.25 -3.72
N ASP A 103 11.63 -18.68 -3.83
CA ASP A 103 10.49 -17.95 -3.28
C ASP A 103 10.54 -17.88 -1.76
N LEU A 104 11.01 -18.94 -1.10
CA LEU A 104 11.21 -18.95 0.34
C LEU A 104 12.31 -17.96 0.77
N LYS A 105 13.44 -17.88 0.06
CA LYS A 105 14.48 -16.88 0.35
C LYS A 105 13.94 -15.45 0.29
N LYS A 106 13.09 -15.16 -0.70
CA LYS A 106 12.41 -13.85 -0.84
C LYS A 106 11.41 -13.60 0.27
N ALA A 107 10.64 -14.63 0.64
CA ALA A 107 9.63 -14.52 1.69
C ALA A 107 10.25 -14.26 3.07
N ILE A 108 11.41 -14.87 3.36
CA ILE A 108 12.20 -14.60 4.57
C ILE A 108 12.75 -13.17 4.52
N TYR A 109 13.32 -12.73 3.39
CA TYR A 109 13.79 -11.36 3.23
C TYR A 109 12.67 -10.34 3.52
N GLY A 110 11.47 -10.59 3.01
CA GLY A 110 10.28 -9.77 3.24
C GLY A 110 9.66 -9.90 4.63
N GLU A 111 10.22 -10.74 5.51
CA GLU A 111 9.85 -10.94 6.92
C GLU A 111 8.39 -11.31 7.17
N TYR A 112 7.68 -11.74 6.14
CA TYR A 112 6.28 -12.16 6.26
C TYR A 112 6.12 -13.65 6.57
N ILE A 113 7.22 -14.41 6.55
CA ILE A 113 7.20 -15.83 6.90
C ILE A 113 8.41 -16.26 7.73
N GLY A 114 8.16 -17.15 8.68
CA GLY A 114 9.17 -17.88 9.45
C GLY A 114 8.93 -19.39 9.44
N GLY A 115 9.74 -20.11 10.20
CA GLY A 115 9.59 -21.54 10.46
C GLY A 115 8.93 -21.84 11.79
N TYR A 116 8.81 -23.13 12.10
CA TYR A 116 8.31 -23.62 13.38
C TYR A 116 9.42 -23.73 14.42
N GLU A 117 9.05 -23.91 15.69
CA GLU A 117 9.99 -24.04 16.82
C GLU A 117 11.01 -25.18 16.65
N ASP A 118 10.66 -26.21 15.89
CA ASP A 118 11.52 -27.36 15.56
C ASP A 118 12.48 -27.10 14.39
N LYS A 119 12.62 -25.83 13.95
CA LYS A 119 13.46 -25.39 12.82
C LYS A 119 13.05 -25.95 11.46
N THR A 120 11.82 -26.42 11.33
CA THR A 120 11.26 -26.82 10.03
C THR A 120 10.46 -25.70 9.37
N PHE A 121 10.34 -25.75 8.05
CA PHE A 121 9.44 -24.87 7.28
C PHE A 121 8.15 -25.57 6.87
N ARG A 122 8.17 -26.89 6.64
CA ARG A 122 7.04 -27.72 6.23
C ARG A 122 6.38 -27.24 4.93
N ALA A 123 7.21 -27.04 3.91
CA ALA A 123 6.82 -26.48 2.63
C ALA A 123 5.60 -27.15 1.97
N ASN A 124 5.56 -28.48 2.03
CA ASN A 124 4.56 -29.31 1.34
C ASN A 124 3.33 -29.62 2.21
N ASP A 125 3.30 -29.15 3.45
CA ASP A 125 2.11 -29.27 4.29
C ASP A 125 1.04 -28.26 3.85
N ASN A 126 -0.22 -28.67 3.92
CA ASN A 126 -1.34 -27.74 3.69
C ASN A 126 -1.35 -26.67 4.77
N ILE A 127 -1.56 -25.41 4.38
CA ILE A 127 -1.55 -24.29 5.32
C ILE A 127 -2.94 -24.04 5.92
N THR A 128 -3.00 -23.78 7.22
CA THR A 128 -4.24 -23.47 7.93
C THR A 128 -4.60 -21.98 7.85
N ARG A 129 -5.89 -21.67 8.03
CA ARG A 129 -6.39 -20.28 8.01
C ARG A 129 -5.76 -19.39 9.09
N GLN A 130 -5.43 -19.96 10.25
CA GLN A 130 -4.72 -19.26 11.33
C GLN A 130 -3.25 -19.00 11.01
N GLU A 131 -2.57 -19.89 10.29
CA GLU A 131 -1.20 -19.64 9.81
C GLU A 131 -1.18 -18.59 8.71
N VAL A 132 -2.17 -18.61 7.82
CA VAL A 132 -2.39 -17.54 6.83
C VAL A 132 -2.55 -16.20 7.53
N ALA A 133 -3.37 -16.10 8.58
CA ALA A 133 -3.57 -14.85 9.31
C ALA A 133 -2.25 -14.30 9.90
N VAL A 134 -1.40 -15.16 10.45
CA VAL A 134 -0.06 -14.77 10.95
C VAL A 134 0.82 -14.24 9.82
N ILE A 135 0.84 -14.92 8.68
CA ILE A 135 1.58 -14.44 7.50
C ILE A 135 1.07 -13.06 7.07
N LEU A 136 -0.25 -12.86 7.01
CA LEU A 136 -0.85 -11.59 6.59
C LEU A 136 -0.53 -10.46 7.57
N GLN A 137 -0.56 -10.73 8.88
CA GLN A 137 -0.18 -9.76 9.91
C GLN A 137 1.24 -9.26 9.68
N SER A 138 2.19 -10.19 9.48
CA SER A 138 3.59 -9.83 9.21
C SER A 138 3.75 -9.11 7.86
N LEU A 139 3.01 -9.54 6.83
CA LEU A 139 3.06 -8.94 5.49
C LEU A 139 2.67 -7.46 5.49
N VAL A 140 1.59 -7.09 6.19
CA VAL A 140 1.13 -5.69 6.24
C VAL A 140 1.84 -4.85 7.29
N GLN A 141 2.65 -5.47 8.17
CA GLN A 141 3.43 -4.82 9.25
C GLN A 141 2.59 -3.89 10.13
N LEU A 142 1.29 -4.18 10.28
CA LEU A 142 0.41 -3.40 11.13
C LEU A 142 0.41 -3.95 12.55
N GLN A 143 0.45 -3.04 13.52
CA GLN A 143 0.29 -3.41 14.92
C GLN A 143 -1.13 -3.95 15.12
N ALA A 144 -1.23 -5.15 15.70
CA ALA A 144 -2.51 -5.70 16.09
C ALA A 144 -3.12 -4.84 17.19
N SER A 145 -4.36 -4.41 17.02
CA SER A 145 -5.17 -3.99 18.17
C SER A 145 -5.68 -5.25 18.87
N GLU A 146 -5.73 -5.23 20.22
CA GLU A 146 -6.47 -6.25 20.98
C GLU A 146 -7.99 -6.11 20.82
N GLU A 147 -8.45 -5.24 19.91
CA GLU A 147 -9.87 -4.94 19.76
C GLU A 147 -10.67 -6.09 19.13
N SER A 148 -11.93 -6.10 19.51
CA SER A 148 -12.95 -7.08 19.23
C SER A 148 -13.18 -7.29 17.74
N GLY A 149 -13.16 -8.55 17.31
CA GLY A 149 -13.39 -8.94 15.93
C GLY A 149 -13.80 -10.39 15.79
N LEU A 150 -13.35 -11.24 16.73
CA LEU A 150 -13.66 -12.66 16.75
C LEU A 150 -15.01 -12.99 17.41
N GLU A 151 -15.60 -12.10 18.22
CA GLU A 151 -16.84 -12.39 18.98
C GLU A 151 -18.06 -12.64 18.09
N LYS A 152 -17.98 -12.25 16.81
CA LYS A 152 -19.04 -12.53 15.82
C LYS A 152 -19.05 -13.98 15.35
N PHE A 153 -18.01 -14.75 15.64
CA PHE A 153 -17.89 -16.14 15.22
C PHE A 153 -18.16 -17.11 16.37
N THR A 154 -18.60 -18.32 16.02
CA THR A 154 -19.09 -19.32 16.98
C THR A 154 -18.02 -20.29 17.47
N ASP A 155 -16.87 -20.35 16.81
CA ASP A 155 -15.82 -21.37 17.00
C ASP A 155 -14.47 -20.76 17.43
N THR A 156 -14.49 -19.62 18.12
CA THR A 156 -13.28 -18.86 18.46
C THR A 156 -12.73 -19.12 19.85
N GLU A 157 -13.40 -19.95 20.66
CA GLU A 157 -12.96 -20.28 22.03
C GLU A 157 -11.62 -21.03 22.01
N ASP A 158 -11.47 -21.99 21.10
CA ASP A 158 -10.29 -22.87 21.01
C ASP A 158 -9.13 -22.27 20.17
N ILE A 159 -9.25 -21.03 19.69
CA ILE A 159 -8.16 -20.38 18.93
C ILE A 159 -6.95 -20.17 19.86
N PRO A 160 -5.76 -20.70 19.49
CA PRO A 160 -4.57 -20.59 20.32
C PRO A 160 -4.01 -19.17 20.34
N THR A 161 -3.45 -18.76 21.47
CA THR A 161 -2.95 -17.39 21.72
C THR A 161 -2.03 -16.86 20.63
N TRP A 162 -1.13 -17.70 20.11
CA TRP A 162 -0.15 -17.31 19.09
C TRP A 162 -0.78 -16.80 17.79
N SER A 163 -2.01 -17.20 17.47
CA SER A 163 -2.71 -16.82 16.23
C SER A 163 -3.84 -15.82 16.42
N ARG A 164 -4.25 -15.58 17.67
CA ARG A 164 -5.48 -14.85 17.99
C ARG A 164 -5.42 -13.39 17.54
N ALA A 165 -4.31 -12.71 17.81
CA ALA A 165 -4.12 -11.31 17.39
C ALA A 165 -4.10 -11.18 15.86
N ALA A 166 -3.42 -12.10 15.18
CA ALA A 166 -3.37 -12.14 13.73
C ALA A 166 -4.76 -12.35 13.09
N LEU A 167 -5.54 -13.27 13.66
CA LEU A 167 -6.91 -13.53 13.23
C LEU A 167 -7.84 -12.34 13.48
N ASN A 168 -7.72 -11.68 14.64
CA ASN A 168 -8.45 -10.42 14.92
C ASN A 168 -8.16 -9.39 13.82
N LEU A 169 -6.88 -9.11 13.56
CA LEU A 169 -6.46 -8.14 12.54
C LEU A 169 -6.99 -8.50 11.16
N ALA A 170 -6.78 -9.75 10.72
CA ALA A 170 -7.20 -10.20 9.39
C ALA A 170 -8.73 -10.09 9.21
N VAL A 171 -9.50 -10.31 10.27
CA VAL A 171 -10.97 -10.18 10.26
C VAL A 171 -11.41 -8.72 10.29
N GLN A 172 -10.77 -7.88 11.10
CA GLN A 172 -11.10 -6.45 11.20
C GLN A 172 -10.81 -5.72 9.89
N LYS A 173 -9.67 -6.02 9.26
CA LYS A 173 -9.29 -5.49 7.94
C LYS A 173 -10.09 -6.11 6.78
N GLY A 174 -10.91 -7.14 7.04
CA GLY A 174 -11.72 -7.82 6.02
C GLY A 174 -10.92 -8.76 5.11
N TYR A 175 -9.64 -8.99 5.40
CA TYR A 175 -8.79 -9.92 4.63
C TYR A 175 -9.29 -11.35 4.75
N LEU A 176 -9.65 -11.76 5.96
CA LEU A 176 -10.20 -13.08 6.25
C LEU A 176 -11.66 -12.97 6.69
N THR A 177 -12.56 -13.64 5.99
CA THR A 177 -13.98 -13.71 6.33
C THR A 177 -14.35 -15.07 6.91
N GLY A 178 -15.38 -15.12 7.75
CA GLY A 178 -15.97 -16.39 8.18
C GLY A 178 -16.94 -16.97 7.16
N TYR A 179 -17.55 -18.10 7.52
CA TYR A 179 -18.50 -18.83 6.69
C TYR A 179 -19.95 -18.48 7.04
N GLU A 180 -20.90 -18.92 6.21
CA GLU A 180 -22.34 -18.69 6.41
C GLU A 180 -22.87 -19.22 7.74
N ASP A 181 -22.27 -20.29 8.26
CA ASP A 181 -22.57 -20.90 9.56
C ASP A 181 -22.03 -20.09 10.77
N LYS A 182 -21.47 -18.90 10.51
CA LYS A 182 -20.82 -18.00 11.47
C LYS A 182 -19.58 -18.59 12.13
N SER A 183 -18.96 -19.60 11.54
CA SER A 183 -17.65 -20.07 11.98
C SER A 183 -16.52 -19.32 11.25
N LEU A 184 -15.33 -19.30 11.83
CA LEU A 184 -14.09 -18.84 11.21
C LEU A 184 -13.26 -20.00 10.67
N LYS A 185 -13.42 -21.19 11.25
CA LYS A 185 -12.67 -22.44 10.99
C LYS A 185 -11.17 -22.21 10.99
N ALA A 186 -10.66 -21.56 12.03
CA ALA A 186 -9.27 -21.09 12.11
C ALA A 186 -8.24 -22.21 11.87
N SER A 187 -8.49 -23.42 12.38
CA SER A 187 -7.59 -24.57 12.24
C SER A 187 -7.79 -25.38 10.95
N ASN A 188 -8.79 -25.05 10.11
CA ASN A 188 -8.97 -25.73 8.84
C ASN A 188 -7.90 -25.27 7.82
N TYR A 189 -7.51 -26.20 6.94
CA TYR A 189 -6.72 -25.87 5.76
C TYR A 189 -7.49 -24.91 4.85
N ILE A 190 -6.77 -23.97 4.26
CA ILE A 190 -7.33 -23.05 3.27
C ILE A 190 -7.30 -23.70 1.89
N THR A 191 -8.39 -23.52 1.13
CA THR A 191 -8.45 -23.97 -0.26
C THR A 191 -7.71 -23.00 -1.19
N ARG A 192 -7.45 -23.45 -2.43
CA ARG A 192 -6.82 -22.63 -3.47
C ARG A 192 -7.68 -21.41 -3.82
N ALA A 193 -9.00 -21.56 -3.93
CA ALA A 193 -9.91 -20.45 -4.18
C ALA A 193 -10.02 -19.48 -3.01
N GLU A 194 -10.08 -19.98 -1.77
CA GLU A 194 -10.04 -19.11 -0.59
C GLU A 194 -8.73 -18.33 -0.49
N SER A 195 -7.61 -18.94 -0.88
CA SER A 195 -6.32 -18.26 -0.92
C SER A 195 -6.31 -17.09 -1.90
N VAL A 196 -6.85 -17.29 -3.11
CA VAL A 196 -7.04 -16.21 -4.09
C VAL A 196 -7.93 -15.11 -3.52
N LYS A 197 -9.04 -15.48 -2.87
CA LYS A 197 -9.96 -14.49 -2.29
C LYS A 197 -9.32 -13.68 -1.18
N VAL A 198 -8.65 -14.35 -0.24
CA VAL A 198 -7.96 -13.70 0.89
C VAL A 198 -6.89 -12.74 0.38
N LEU A 199 -6.04 -13.18 -0.56
CA LEU A 199 -5.02 -12.30 -1.11
C LEU A 199 -5.59 -11.18 -2.00
N THR A 200 -6.73 -11.39 -2.65
CA THR A 200 -7.48 -10.31 -3.34
C THR A 200 -7.98 -9.28 -2.35
N ASN A 201 -8.49 -9.70 -1.18
CA ASN A 201 -8.92 -8.76 -0.14
C ASN A 201 -7.74 -7.96 0.44
N VAL A 202 -6.54 -8.56 0.48
CA VAL A 202 -5.32 -7.90 0.97
C VAL A 202 -4.77 -6.91 -0.06
N PHE A 203 -4.55 -7.35 -1.30
CA PHE A 203 -3.84 -6.55 -2.30
C PHE A 203 -4.75 -5.69 -3.18
N GLY A 204 -6.04 -6.03 -3.23
CA GLY A 204 -7.05 -5.35 -4.02
C GLY A 204 -6.70 -5.26 -5.50
N THR A 205 -6.74 -4.04 -6.06
CA THR A 205 -6.39 -3.80 -7.47
C THR A 205 -4.88 -3.79 -7.65
N ILE A 206 -4.35 -4.70 -8.46
CA ILE A 206 -2.91 -4.88 -8.64
C ILE A 206 -2.46 -4.32 -10.00
N TYR A 207 -1.54 -3.35 -9.97
CA TYR A 207 -0.81 -2.82 -11.11
C TYR A 207 0.58 -3.48 -11.19
N LYS A 208 0.77 -4.29 -12.24
CA LYS A 208 1.97 -5.12 -12.49
C LYS A 208 2.70 -4.78 -13.78
N GLU A 209 2.28 -3.72 -14.46
CA GLU A 209 2.90 -3.24 -15.69
C GLU A 209 3.11 -1.74 -15.58
N ALA A 210 4.15 -1.23 -16.24
CA ALA A 210 4.39 0.20 -16.34
C ALA A 210 3.25 0.88 -17.10
N GLY A 211 2.86 2.08 -16.69
CA GLY A 211 1.76 2.78 -17.34
C GLY A 211 1.13 3.87 -16.50
N ILE A 212 0.19 4.58 -17.13
CA ILE A 212 -0.66 5.57 -16.48
C ILE A 212 -2.03 4.93 -16.25
N TYR A 213 -2.49 4.95 -15.01
CA TYR A 213 -3.76 4.37 -14.61
C TYR A 213 -4.64 5.44 -13.99
N GLY A 214 -5.93 5.38 -14.34
CA GLY A 214 -6.94 6.31 -13.88
C GLY A 214 -7.29 7.39 -14.91
N PRO A 215 -8.43 8.08 -14.69
CA PRO A 215 -8.93 9.11 -15.59
C PRO A 215 -7.95 10.27 -15.74
N GLY A 216 -8.09 11.05 -16.81
CA GLY A 216 -7.38 12.33 -16.93
C GLY A 216 -7.69 13.26 -15.75
N LEU A 217 -6.78 14.17 -15.40
CA LEU A 217 -6.98 15.12 -14.29
C LEU A 217 -8.16 16.10 -14.53
N ASP A 218 -8.62 16.22 -15.78
CA ASP A 218 -9.79 16.99 -16.20
C ASP A 218 -11.08 16.15 -16.28
N GLU A 219 -11.01 14.86 -15.97
CA GLU A 219 -12.13 13.92 -15.97
C GLU A 219 -12.68 13.66 -14.55
N GLU A 220 -13.81 12.95 -14.46
CA GLU A 220 -14.38 12.55 -13.18
C GLU A 220 -13.44 11.61 -12.42
N VAL A 221 -13.29 11.87 -11.11
CA VAL A 221 -12.44 11.07 -10.21
C VAL A 221 -12.92 9.62 -10.19
N LEU A 222 -12.00 8.67 -10.28
CA LEU A 222 -12.29 7.24 -10.15
C LEU A 222 -12.32 6.81 -8.68
N GLU A 223 -13.45 6.30 -8.21
CA GLU A 223 -13.51 5.59 -6.93
C GLU A 223 -13.06 4.13 -7.10
N VAL A 224 -11.98 3.76 -6.40
CA VAL A 224 -11.49 2.39 -6.31
C VAL A 224 -11.89 1.81 -4.96
N LYS A 225 -12.72 0.76 -4.98
CA LYS A 225 -13.13 0.06 -3.76
C LYS A 225 -12.06 -0.94 -3.32
N GLY A 226 -11.75 -0.92 -2.02
CA GLY A 226 -10.73 -1.77 -1.41
C GLY A 226 -9.31 -1.26 -1.70
N ASN A 227 -8.34 -2.15 -1.52
CA ASN A 227 -6.93 -1.80 -1.56
C ASN A 227 -6.40 -1.66 -2.99
N VAL A 228 -5.22 -1.05 -3.12
CA VAL A 228 -4.47 -0.95 -4.38
C VAL A 228 -3.02 -1.35 -4.13
N THR A 229 -2.43 -2.10 -5.07
CA THR A 229 -1.02 -2.51 -5.02
C THR A 229 -0.31 -2.13 -6.32
N VAL A 230 0.81 -1.43 -6.20
CA VAL A 230 1.77 -1.17 -7.28
C VAL A 230 3.02 -2.00 -7.00
N SER A 231 3.44 -2.82 -7.97
CA SER A 231 4.50 -3.83 -7.77
C SER A 231 5.63 -3.78 -8.78
N VAL A 232 5.62 -2.77 -9.65
CA VAL A 232 6.63 -2.54 -10.68
C VAL A 232 6.91 -1.04 -10.79
N GLU A 233 8.07 -0.71 -11.33
CA GLU A 233 8.46 0.66 -11.66
C GLU A 233 7.64 1.24 -12.82
N ASP A 234 7.77 2.57 -13.00
CA ASP A 234 7.15 3.36 -14.07
C ASP A 234 5.62 3.34 -14.07
N VAL A 235 5.02 3.25 -12.89
CA VAL A 235 3.57 3.36 -12.69
C VAL A 235 3.20 4.78 -12.25
N ASN A 236 2.24 5.37 -12.95
CA ASN A 236 1.59 6.62 -12.57
C ASN A 236 0.11 6.35 -12.26
N LEU A 237 -0.29 6.51 -11.00
CA LEU A 237 -1.70 6.53 -10.63
C LEU A 237 -2.19 7.97 -10.64
N GLN A 238 -3.30 8.23 -11.33
CA GLN A 238 -3.89 9.57 -11.39
C GLN A 238 -5.41 9.60 -11.14
N ASN A 239 -5.86 10.68 -10.53
CA ASN A 239 -7.28 11.04 -10.38
C ASN A 239 -8.14 9.93 -9.74
N MET A 240 -7.74 9.43 -8.57
CA MET A 240 -8.45 8.36 -7.87
C MET A 240 -8.71 8.66 -6.39
N ILE A 241 -9.82 8.13 -5.89
CA ILE A 241 -10.07 7.93 -4.46
C ILE A 241 -9.98 6.43 -4.18
N ILE A 242 -9.04 6.04 -3.32
CA ILE A 242 -8.83 4.66 -2.87
C ILE A 242 -9.52 4.50 -1.51
N ASP A 243 -10.59 3.72 -1.46
CA ASP A 243 -11.41 3.45 -0.28
C ASP A 243 -10.80 2.35 0.62
N GLY A 244 -9.48 2.24 0.61
CA GLY A 244 -8.69 1.21 1.27
C GLY A 244 -7.22 1.63 1.41
N ASP A 245 -6.36 0.63 1.58
CA ASP A 245 -4.91 0.82 1.73
C ASP A 245 -4.22 0.84 0.34
N LEU A 246 -3.14 1.62 0.21
CA LEU A 246 -2.29 1.68 -0.98
C LEU A 246 -0.90 1.09 -0.68
N TYR A 247 -0.50 0.04 -1.40
CA TYR A 247 0.80 -0.61 -1.26
C TYR A 247 1.71 -0.27 -2.46
N LEU A 248 2.84 0.38 -2.20
CA LEU A 248 3.95 0.52 -3.14
C LEU A 248 4.98 -0.55 -2.78
N ALA A 249 4.86 -1.71 -3.43
CA ALA A 249 5.55 -2.95 -3.05
C ALA A 249 7.02 -2.99 -3.51
N GLU A 250 7.75 -3.96 -2.96
CA GLU A 250 9.18 -4.19 -3.13
C GLU A 250 9.60 -4.36 -4.59
N GLY A 251 8.71 -4.85 -5.46
CA GLY A 251 8.98 -5.04 -6.88
C GLY A 251 9.16 -3.75 -7.69
N ILE A 252 8.85 -2.58 -7.12
CA ILE A 252 9.28 -1.29 -7.67
C ILE A 252 10.82 -1.19 -7.67
N GLY A 253 11.50 -1.87 -6.74
CA GLY A 253 12.95 -1.89 -6.66
C GLY A 253 13.51 -0.49 -6.36
N GLU A 254 14.33 0.02 -7.27
CA GLU A 254 14.90 1.39 -7.24
C GLU A 254 14.18 2.35 -8.21
N GLY A 255 13.15 1.86 -8.92
CA GLY A 255 12.45 2.62 -9.94
C GLY A 255 11.42 3.60 -9.39
N ASP A 256 10.73 4.27 -10.31
CA ASP A 256 9.88 5.41 -10.00
C ASP A 256 8.39 5.04 -9.97
N VAL A 257 7.64 5.70 -9.09
CA VAL A 257 6.17 5.70 -9.08
C VAL A 257 5.71 7.13 -8.89
N THR A 258 4.65 7.53 -9.61
CA THR A 258 3.97 8.82 -9.42
C THR A 258 2.54 8.60 -8.95
N LEU A 259 2.12 9.37 -7.95
CA LEU A 259 0.74 9.49 -7.51
C LEU A 259 0.31 10.94 -7.79
N ASP A 260 -0.70 11.17 -8.62
CA ASP A 260 -1.18 12.53 -8.95
C ASP A 260 -2.68 12.67 -8.73
N ASN A 261 -3.10 13.58 -7.85
CA ASN A 261 -4.49 13.73 -7.45
C ASN A 261 -5.09 12.42 -6.88
N ILE A 262 -4.38 11.82 -5.92
CA ILE A 262 -4.78 10.59 -5.24
C ILE A 262 -5.24 10.91 -3.82
N THR A 263 -6.40 10.41 -3.44
CA THR A 263 -6.84 10.38 -2.03
C THR A 263 -6.87 8.95 -1.55
N VAL A 264 -6.18 8.67 -0.44
CA VAL A 264 -6.18 7.34 0.20
C VAL A 264 -6.90 7.41 1.54
N ALA A 265 -8.00 6.67 1.67
CA ALA A 265 -8.79 6.63 2.89
C ALA A 265 -8.11 5.82 4.01
N GLY A 266 -7.41 4.75 3.63
CA GLY A 266 -6.62 3.90 4.51
C GLY A 266 -5.17 4.34 4.64
N ASP A 267 -4.29 3.35 4.81
CA ASP A 267 -2.85 3.55 4.97
C ASP A 267 -2.15 3.49 3.60
N THR A 268 -1.12 4.31 3.41
CA THR A 268 -0.18 4.16 2.29
C THR A 268 1.11 3.53 2.81
N ILE A 269 1.51 2.40 2.24
CA ILE A 269 2.67 1.62 2.67
C ILE A 269 3.68 1.56 1.52
N VAL A 270 4.89 2.02 1.76
CA VAL A 270 5.97 2.11 0.78
C VAL A 270 7.13 1.22 1.18
N LYS A 271 7.37 0.19 0.36
CA LYS A 271 8.46 -0.79 0.52
C LYS A 271 9.43 -0.82 -0.67
N GLY A 272 9.06 -0.24 -1.80
CA GLY A 272 9.91 -0.08 -2.99
C GLY A 272 10.14 1.40 -3.37
N GLY A 273 11.09 1.64 -4.28
CA GLY A 273 11.58 2.97 -4.68
C GLY A 273 13.05 3.19 -4.30
N GLY A 274 13.76 4.04 -5.04
CA GLY A 274 15.15 4.45 -4.79
C GLY A 274 15.35 5.93 -4.38
N GLU A 275 16.59 6.42 -4.48
CA GLU A 275 16.97 7.78 -4.04
C GLU A 275 16.31 8.95 -4.81
N ASN A 276 15.67 8.66 -5.94
CA ASN A 276 14.95 9.66 -6.73
C ASN A 276 13.49 9.31 -6.98
N SER A 277 12.97 8.29 -6.30
CA SER A 277 11.67 7.73 -6.59
C SER A 277 10.53 8.41 -5.82
N ILE A 278 9.35 7.82 -5.96
CA ILE A 278 8.06 8.12 -5.32
C ILE A 278 7.75 9.62 -5.29
N ILE A 279 7.04 10.06 -6.32
CA ILE A 279 6.58 11.43 -6.45
C ILE A 279 5.08 11.46 -6.16
N ILE A 280 4.66 12.27 -5.19
CA ILE A 280 3.27 12.37 -4.76
C ILE A 280 2.82 13.81 -4.96
N LYS A 281 1.83 14.01 -5.81
CA LYS A 281 1.36 15.31 -6.29
C LYS A 281 -0.12 15.51 -5.99
N ASN A 282 -0.52 16.71 -5.59
CA ASN A 282 -1.93 17.10 -5.44
C ASN A 282 -2.77 16.10 -4.61
N SER A 283 -2.14 15.38 -3.68
CA SER A 283 -2.73 14.19 -3.06
C SER A 283 -3.03 14.41 -1.59
N SER A 284 -3.86 13.54 -1.01
CA SER A 284 -4.22 13.56 0.41
C SER A 284 -4.07 12.16 0.99
N LEU A 285 -3.13 12.00 1.92
CA LEU A 285 -2.84 10.74 2.59
C LEU A 285 -3.05 10.89 4.09
N LYS A 286 -3.68 9.89 4.73
CA LYS A 286 -3.79 9.86 6.19
C LYS A 286 -2.45 9.42 6.80
N ASN A 287 -2.12 8.15 6.63
CA ASN A 287 -0.88 7.58 7.15
C ASN A 287 0.01 7.16 5.98
N LEU A 288 1.29 7.48 6.05
CA LEU A 288 2.32 7.06 5.10
C LEU A 288 3.43 6.30 5.86
N TYR A 289 3.55 5.01 5.61
CA TYR A 289 4.56 4.14 6.19
C TYR A 289 5.67 3.89 5.19
N VAL A 290 6.91 4.31 5.50
CA VAL A 290 8.09 4.12 4.65
C VAL A 290 9.01 3.09 5.29
N ILE A 291 8.96 1.86 4.78
CA ILE A 291 9.49 0.65 5.41
C ILE A 291 10.29 -0.22 4.41
N LYS A 292 11.13 0.43 3.59
CA LYS A 292 12.10 -0.23 2.70
C LYS A 292 13.28 -0.76 3.53
N LYS A 293 13.55 -2.07 3.45
CA LYS A 293 14.55 -2.77 4.29
C LYS A 293 16.01 -2.41 3.98
N GLY A 294 16.33 -2.05 2.75
CA GLY A 294 17.70 -1.74 2.34
C GLY A 294 17.78 -0.57 1.38
N GLY A 295 18.95 0.01 1.21
CA GLY A 295 19.16 1.15 0.31
C GLY A 295 18.56 2.45 0.86
N SER A 296 18.25 3.36 -0.04
CA SER A 296 17.72 4.69 0.28
C SER A 296 16.48 4.96 -0.54
N ILE A 297 15.53 5.69 0.03
CA ILE A 297 14.28 6.02 -0.64
C ILE A 297 14.00 7.51 -0.53
N ARG A 298 13.57 8.11 -1.64
CA ARG A 298 13.02 9.46 -1.64
C ARG A 298 11.50 9.41 -1.78
N ILE A 299 10.83 10.29 -1.04
CA ILE A 299 9.43 10.67 -1.23
C ILE A 299 9.39 12.17 -1.51
N LEU A 300 9.04 12.55 -2.74
CA LEU A 300 8.87 13.96 -3.13
C LEU A 300 7.39 14.34 -3.02
N LEU A 301 7.07 15.25 -2.10
CA LEU A 301 5.72 15.75 -1.87
C LEU A 301 5.50 17.09 -2.59
N GLU A 302 4.66 17.10 -3.62
CA GLU A 302 4.26 18.29 -4.37
C GLU A 302 2.78 18.61 -4.08
N ASP A 303 2.49 19.76 -3.47
CA ASP A 303 1.13 20.22 -3.18
C ASP A 303 0.24 19.11 -2.53
N THR A 304 0.88 18.28 -1.70
CA THR A 304 0.31 17.08 -1.10
C THR A 304 0.20 17.26 0.40
N PHE A 305 -0.90 16.77 0.98
CA PHE A 305 -1.11 16.78 2.42
C PHE A 305 -0.98 15.36 2.99
N VAL A 306 -0.17 15.21 4.04
CA VAL A 306 -0.03 13.96 4.78
C VAL A 306 -0.22 14.22 6.27
N ILE A 307 -1.09 13.49 6.94
CA ILE A 307 -1.29 13.65 8.39
C ILE A 307 -0.07 13.08 9.11
N LEU A 308 0.21 11.80 8.93
CA LEU A 308 1.26 11.10 9.66
C LEU A 308 2.19 10.35 8.71
N ILE A 309 3.48 10.59 8.85
CA ILE A 309 4.52 9.77 8.24
C ILE A 309 5.21 8.95 9.32
N ASN A 310 5.35 7.65 9.10
CA ASN A 310 6.21 6.79 9.90
C ASN A 310 7.30 6.23 8.98
N THR A 311 8.56 6.41 9.34
CA THR A 311 9.67 5.74 8.65
C THR A 311 10.41 4.84 9.63
N SER A 312 10.84 3.68 9.13
CA SER A 312 11.84 2.80 9.76
C SER A 312 12.87 2.32 8.73
N SER A 313 12.94 2.97 7.57
CA SER A 313 13.87 2.61 6.49
C SER A 313 15.25 3.20 6.75
N PRO A 314 16.36 2.49 6.43
CA PRO A 314 17.74 2.91 6.74
C PRO A 314 18.16 4.28 6.23
N ARG A 315 17.45 4.86 5.26
CA ARG A 315 17.64 6.24 4.81
C ARG A 315 16.44 6.70 4.00
N THR A 316 15.57 7.48 4.63
CA THR A 316 14.41 8.10 4.00
C THR A 316 14.67 9.58 3.75
N ILE A 317 14.44 10.04 2.52
CA ILE A 317 14.49 11.45 2.15
C ILE A 317 13.07 11.91 1.88
N ILE A 318 12.57 12.87 2.66
CA ILE A 318 11.25 13.48 2.43
C ILE A 318 11.45 14.95 2.19
N ASN A 319 11.04 15.41 1.01
CA ASN A 319 11.22 16.79 0.60
C ASN A 319 10.06 17.28 -0.28
N GLY A 320 10.02 18.58 -0.51
CA GLY A 320 9.06 19.22 -1.42
C GLY A 320 8.28 20.34 -0.76
N ASN A 321 7.20 20.78 -1.42
CA ASN A 321 6.34 21.87 -0.95
C ASN A 321 5.01 21.37 -0.35
N GLY A 322 4.80 20.05 -0.27
CA GLY A 322 3.68 19.46 0.46
C GLY A 322 3.71 19.77 1.96
N SER A 323 2.59 19.57 2.64
CA SER A 323 2.43 19.79 4.07
C SER A 323 2.31 18.45 4.79
N VAL A 324 3.04 18.29 5.88
CA VAL A 324 3.00 17.10 6.75
C VAL A 324 2.69 17.55 8.16
N GLU A 325 1.76 16.91 8.89
CA GLU A 325 1.55 17.26 10.30
C GLU A 325 2.65 16.66 11.19
N THR A 326 2.83 15.33 11.14
CA THR A 326 3.81 14.63 11.98
C THR A 326 4.66 13.64 11.18
N ILE A 327 5.96 13.58 11.49
CA ILE A 327 6.91 12.59 11.01
C ILE A 327 7.50 11.87 12.22
N ASN A 328 7.25 10.56 12.31
CA ASN A 328 7.92 9.67 13.24
C ASN A 328 9.11 9.01 12.52
N ALA A 329 10.31 9.44 12.90
CA ALA A 329 11.55 8.78 12.52
C ALA A 329 11.85 7.67 13.51
N ASN A 330 11.31 6.47 13.28
CA ASN A 330 11.45 5.33 14.18
C ASN A 330 12.86 4.73 14.12
N GLU A 331 13.16 3.85 15.06
CA GLU A 331 14.39 3.04 15.07
C GLU A 331 14.63 2.40 13.68
N GLY A 332 15.90 2.43 13.23
CA GLY A 332 16.29 2.01 11.90
C GLY A 332 16.20 3.11 10.83
N SER A 333 15.75 4.32 11.17
CA SER A 333 15.72 5.47 10.24
C SER A 333 16.96 6.35 10.27
N ASP A 334 18.10 5.81 10.68
CA ASP A 334 19.37 6.52 10.73
C ASP A 334 19.65 7.27 9.41
N ASP A 335 20.32 8.42 9.46
CA ASP A 335 20.68 9.20 8.26
C ASP A 335 19.51 9.71 7.39
N SER A 336 18.25 9.55 7.84
CA SER A 336 17.07 10.10 7.14
C SER A 336 17.09 11.63 7.13
N ILE A 337 16.54 12.22 6.07
CA ILE A 337 16.56 13.66 5.82
C ILE A 337 15.14 14.15 5.56
N PHE A 338 14.70 15.13 6.36
CA PHE A 338 13.39 15.76 6.22
C PHE A 338 13.55 17.24 5.89
N THR A 339 12.92 17.66 4.80
CA THR A 339 12.94 19.03 4.26
C THR A 339 11.56 19.36 3.71
N VAL A 340 10.57 19.38 4.60
CA VAL A 340 9.16 19.70 4.31
C VAL A 340 8.65 20.77 5.28
N PRO A 341 7.78 21.68 4.84
CA PRO A 341 7.22 22.72 5.69
C PRO A 341 6.17 22.19 6.69
N ASN A 342 6.08 22.87 7.84
CA ASN A 342 5.01 22.75 8.85
C ASN A 342 4.89 21.37 9.53
N ALA A 343 5.97 20.57 9.55
CA ALA A 343 5.98 19.24 10.13
C ALA A 343 6.58 19.21 11.54
N GLN A 344 5.93 18.50 12.45
CA GLN A 344 6.49 18.05 13.72
C GLN A 344 7.24 16.74 13.49
N VAL A 345 8.54 16.71 13.76
CA VAL A 345 9.40 15.53 13.64
C VAL A 345 9.67 14.97 15.04
N LEU A 346 9.24 13.74 15.27
CA LEU A 346 9.58 12.94 16.46
C LEU A 346 10.70 11.98 16.10
N ALA A 347 11.91 12.23 16.60
CA ALA A 347 13.08 11.44 16.27
C ALA A 347 13.34 10.36 17.32
N PHE A 348 13.17 9.09 16.93
CA PHE A 348 13.59 7.90 17.69
C PHE A 348 14.84 7.24 17.08
N ALA A 349 15.44 7.90 16.09
CA ALA A 349 16.72 7.59 15.47
C ALA A 349 17.45 8.90 15.11
N PRO A 350 18.78 8.91 14.94
CA PRO A 350 19.52 10.07 14.46
C PRO A 350 19.12 10.44 13.02
N VAL A 351 18.62 11.67 12.83
CA VAL A 351 18.13 12.16 11.52
C VAL A 351 18.60 13.60 11.25
N LYS A 352 18.31 14.10 10.05
CA LYS A 352 18.54 15.51 9.68
C LYS A 352 17.24 16.20 9.31
N VAL A 353 17.02 17.38 9.89
CA VAL A 353 15.88 18.24 9.60
C VAL A 353 16.39 19.59 9.10
N ASN A 354 16.13 19.91 7.82
CA ASN A 354 16.71 21.07 7.12
C ASN A 354 18.21 21.25 7.39
N GLU A 355 19.00 20.22 7.06
CA GLU A 355 20.46 20.16 7.26
C GLU A 355 20.93 20.14 8.73
N THR A 356 20.03 20.23 9.71
CA THR A 356 20.37 20.21 11.13
C THR A 356 20.26 18.79 11.68
N GLU A 357 21.29 18.32 12.37
CA GLU A 357 21.27 17.00 13.03
C GLU A 357 20.32 17.00 14.23
N VAL A 358 19.52 15.95 14.35
CA VAL A 358 18.54 15.70 15.42
C VAL A 358 18.81 14.32 15.98
N ASN A 359 19.02 14.24 17.29
CA ASN A 359 19.32 12.98 17.96
C ASN A 359 18.05 12.23 18.35
N SER A 360 18.19 10.95 18.64
CA SER A 360 17.11 10.15 19.21
C SER A 360 16.61 10.74 20.53
N GLY A 361 15.29 10.80 20.69
CA GLY A 361 14.57 11.37 21.83
C GLY A 361 14.26 12.87 21.70
N GLU A 362 14.62 13.51 20.59
CA GLU A 362 14.35 14.93 20.35
C GLU A 362 13.10 15.13 19.47
N GLU A 363 12.44 16.27 19.67
CA GLU A 363 11.30 16.74 18.89
C GLU A 363 11.69 18.03 18.15
N VAL A 364 11.22 18.17 16.91
CA VAL A 364 11.56 19.33 16.07
C VAL A 364 10.33 19.80 15.32
N VAL A 365 10.04 21.10 15.35
CA VAL A 365 8.96 21.68 14.55
C VAL A 365 9.57 22.44 13.39
N ILE A 366 9.23 22.03 12.17
CA ILE A 366 9.61 22.72 10.94
C ILE A 366 8.54 23.74 10.63
N ASN A 367 8.82 25.03 10.70
CA ASN A 367 7.87 26.07 10.29
C ASN A 367 8.25 26.62 8.91
N ASN A 368 7.31 27.31 8.24
CA ASN A 368 7.58 28.04 6.99
C ASN A 368 8.75 29.05 7.08
N THR A 369 9.21 29.41 8.29
CA THR A 369 10.32 30.34 8.54
C THR A 369 11.64 29.66 8.95
N GLY A 370 11.69 28.32 9.05
CA GLY A 370 12.88 27.56 9.48
C GLY A 370 12.57 26.47 10.51
N THR A 371 13.60 25.72 10.90
CA THR A 371 13.53 24.66 11.93
C THR A 371 13.64 25.25 13.34
N ASP A 372 12.73 24.88 14.24
CA ASP A 372 12.87 25.13 15.67
C ASP A 372 12.98 23.81 16.42
N ILE A 373 14.01 23.65 17.26
CA ILE A 373 14.25 22.41 18.01
C ILE A 373 13.57 22.54 19.37
N VAL A 374 12.56 21.71 19.61
CA VAL A 374 11.82 21.67 20.87
C VAL A 374 12.36 20.50 21.68
N ARG A 375 13.05 20.78 22.79
CA ARG A 375 13.54 19.70 23.66
C ARG A 375 12.38 19.04 24.39
N VAL A 376 12.27 17.72 24.26
CA VAL A 376 11.33 16.90 25.03
C VAL A 376 11.84 16.85 26.47
N GLU A 377 11.18 17.57 27.38
CA GLU A 377 11.32 17.36 28.82
C GLU A 377 10.29 16.28 29.26
N GLU A 378 10.71 15.36 30.14
CA GLU A 378 9.85 14.28 30.65
C GLU A 378 8.60 14.85 31.37
N GLU A 379 7.43 14.56 30.78
CA GLU A 379 6.04 14.61 31.27
C GLU A 379 5.53 15.82 32.07
N THR A 380 4.38 16.38 31.67
CA THR A 380 3.20 16.53 32.55
C THR A 380 1.89 16.74 31.76
N THR A 381 0.79 16.29 32.36
CA THR A 381 -0.61 16.25 31.86
C THR A 381 -1.15 17.57 31.31
N THR A 382 -1.72 17.56 30.11
CA THR A 382 -2.31 18.73 29.41
C THR A 382 -3.82 18.89 29.67
N THR A 383 -4.28 20.12 29.91
CA THR A 383 -5.71 20.52 29.89
C THR A 383 -5.90 21.76 29.02
N ILE A 384 -6.92 21.77 28.16
CA ILE A 384 -7.17 22.83 27.17
C ILE A 384 -7.50 24.17 27.86
N THR A 385 -6.63 25.18 27.72
CA THR A 385 -6.81 26.47 28.42
C THR A 385 -7.19 27.67 27.54
N ARG A 386 -7.06 27.62 26.21
CA ARG A 386 -7.48 28.73 25.33
C ARG A 386 -7.63 28.34 23.85
N TYR A 387 -8.65 28.86 23.16
CA TYR A 387 -8.83 28.76 21.70
C TYR A 387 -8.70 30.14 21.03
N SER A 388 -8.10 30.19 19.84
CA SER A 388 -8.14 31.34 18.92
C SER A 388 -8.21 30.86 17.46
N VAL A 389 -9.14 31.42 16.69
CA VAL A 389 -9.26 31.16 15.24
C VAL A 389 -8.40 32.16 14.48
N ASN A 390 -7.51 31.69 13.62
CA ASN A 390 -6.60 32.54 12.85
C ASN A 390 -7.01 32.74 11.37
N TYR A 391 -8.21 32.31 10.97
CA TYR A 391 -8.72 32.42 9.59
C TYR A 391 -10.20 32.84 9.53
N GLU A 392 -10.66 33.34 8.38
CA GLU A 392 -12.08 33.55 8.12
C GLU A 392 -12.77 32.18 7.96
N VAL A 393 -13.46 31.74 9.00
CA VAL A 393 -14.28 30.52 8.99
C VAL A 393 -15.65 30.85 8.39
N ILE A 394 -16.15 29.99 7.49
CA ILE A 394 -17.45 30.20 6.83
C ILE A 394 -18.60 29.93 7.80
N GLY A 395 -18.41 29.06 8.79
CA GLY A 395 -19.30 28.91 9.95
C GLY A 395 -18.86 29.70 11.19
N THR A 396 -19.28 29.21 12.36
CA THR A 396 -18.88 29.73 13.67
C THR A 396 -18.35 28.60 14.53
N VAL A 397 -17.22 28.82 15.20
CA VAL A 397 -16.63 27.88 16.16
C VAL A 397 -16.80 28.44 17.57
N SER A 398 -17.27 27.60 18.50
CA SER A 398 -17.43 27.94 19.91
C SER A 398 -16.89 26.83 20.79
N GLN A 399 -16.26 27.18 21.92
CA GLN A 399 -15.75 26.21 22.90
C GLN A 399 -16.81 25.91 23.99
N GLU A 400 -17.00 24.62 24.29
CA GLU A 400 -17.88 24.11 25.35
C GLU A 400 -17.08 23.15 26.25
N GLY A 401 -16.37 23.70 27.24
CA GLY A 401 -15.43 22.93 28.07
C GLY A 401 -14.22 22.48 27.25
N ASP A 402 -13.96 21.16 27.23
CA ASP A 402 -12.88 20.56 26.44
C ASP A 402 -13.30 20.25 24.98
N ASN A 403 -14.52 20.62 24.57
CA ASN A 403 -15.02 20.38 23.22
C ASN A 403 -15.09 21.67 22.38
N LEU A 404 -14.92 21.53 21.07
CA LEU A 404 -15.22 22.57 20.09
C LEU A 404 -16.50 22.22 19.32
N ARG A 405 -17.42 23.18 19.23
CA ARG A 405 -18.64 23.10 18.43
C ARG A 405 -18.50 23.98 17.20
N TYR A 406 -18.64 23.40 16.03
CA TYR A 406 -18.77 24.11 14.76
C TYR A 406 -20.25 24.21 14.36
N THR A 407 -20.69 25.40 13.95
CA THR A 407 -22.03 25.67 13.41
C THR A 407 -21.88 26.34 12.04
N PRO A 408 -22.21 25.67 10.93
CA PRO A 408 -22.11 26.27 9.60
C PRO A 408 -23.10 27.43 9.42
N ASN A 409 -22.74 28.41 8.58
CA ASN A 409 -23.67 29.48 8.21
C ASN A 409 -24.92 28.89 7.52
N PRO A 410 -26.11 29.48 7.74
CA PRO A 410 -27.34 28.99 7.11
C PRO A 410 -27.20 28.88 5.58
N GLY A 411 -27.42 27.68 5.04
CA GLY A 411 -27.35 27.40 3.60
C GLY A 411 -25.96 27.06 3.05
N PHE A 412 -24.91 27.02 3.89
CA PHE A 412 -23.59 26.54 3.48
C PHE A 412 -23.60 25.03 3.24
N ILE A 413 -23.13 24.60 2.06
CA ILE A 413 -22.88 23.21 1.68
C ILE A 413 -21.48 23.20 1.06
N GLY A 414 -20.60 22.33 1.55
CA GLY A 414 -19.20 22.31 1.15
C GLY A 414 -18.26 22.06 2.31
N THR A 415 -16.96 22.24 2.08
CA THR A 415 -15.90 22.03 3.07
C THR A 415 -15.51 23.35 3.73
N ASP A 416 -15.41 23.37 5.06
CA ASP A 416 -14.88 24.48 5.86
C ASP A 416 -13.74 23.99 6.75
N GLU A 417 -12.84 24.89 7.11
CA GLU A 417 -11.59 24.57 7.78
C GLU A 417 -11.28 25.56 8.90
N PHE A 418 -10.80 25.06 10.03
CA PHE A 418 -10.27 25.91 11.08
C PHE A 418 -9.12 25.24 11.84
N VAL A 419 -8.28 26.07 12.44
CA VAL A 419 -7.20 25.64 13.34
C VAL A 419 -7.59 26.04 14.76
N TYR A 420 -7.34 25.16 15.73
CA TYR A 420 -7.40 25.50 17.14
C TYR A 420 -6.05 25.26 17.80
N GLU A 421 -5.77 26.04 18.85
CA GLU A 421 -4.61 25.86 19.71
C GLU A 421 -5.09 25.24 21.04
N ILE A 422 -4.32 24.33 21.60
CA ILE A 422 -4.42 23.87 22.98
C ILE A 422 -3.18 24.35 23.72
N SER A 423 -3.33 24.74 24.97
CA SER A 423 -2.21 25.14 25.82
C SER A 423 -2.17 24.28 27.08
N ASP A 424 -0.99 23.93 27.57
CA ASP A 424 -0.81 23.31 28.88
C ASP A 424 -0.74 24.37 30.00
N SER A 425 -0.71 23.92 31.26
CA SER A 425 -0.59 24.81 32.42
C SER A 425 0.76 25.53 32.55
N ASN A 426 1.76 25.12 31.75
CA ASN A 426 3.12 25.64 31.77
C ASN A 426 3.38 26.64 30.62
N GLY A 427 2.37 26.88 29.77
CA GLY A 427 2.44 27.84 28.66
C GLY A 427 2.94 27.23 27.34
N GLY A 428 3.13 25.91 27.26
CA GLY A 428 3.33 25.21 26.00
C GLY A 428 2.03 25.21 25.20
N THR A 429 2.12 25.38 23.88
CA THR A 429 0.95 25.36 22.99
C THR A 429 1.13 24.32 21.89
N SER A 430 0.02 23.76 21.42
CA SER A 430 -0.05 22.84 20.28
C SER A 430 -1.24 23.20 19.41
N THR A 431 -1.10 23.12 18.10
CA THR A 431 -2.16 23.49 17.16
C THR A 431 -2.68 22.26 16.43
N ALA A 432 -3.99 22.18 16.22
CA ALA A 432 -4.63 21.12 15.48
C ALA A 432 -5.57 21.69 14.41
N PHE A 433 -5.56 21.03 13.25
CA PHE A 433 -6.36 21.39 12.09
C PHE A 433 -7.65 20.57 12.04
N VAL A 434 -8.76 21.22 11.67
CA VAL A 434 -10.07 20.59 11.54
C VAL A 434 -10.64 20.92 10.17
N ARG A 435 -10.90 19.87 9.37
CA ARG A 435 -11.66 19.95 8.12
C ARG A 435 -13.05 19.35 8.31
N ILE A 436 -14.09 20.12 7.98
CA ILE A 436 -15.49 19.72 8.12
C ILE A 436 -16.18 19.78 6.77
N THR A 437 -16.92 18.73 6.43
CA THR A 437 -17.76 18.71 5.22
C THR A 437 -19.23 18.79 5.63
N VAL A 438 -19.93 19.82 5.14
CA VAL A 438 -21.37 20.04 5.34
C VAL A 438 -22.13 19.50 4.14
N ASN A 439 -22.86 18.42 4.35
CA ASN A 439 -23.66 17.76 3.32
C ASN A 439 -25.07 18.38 3.21
N PRO A 440 -25.71 18.34 2.03
CA PRO A 440 -27.11 18.68 1.89
C PRO A 440 -27.98 17.77 2.77
N ILE A 441 -29.04 18.34 3.35
CA ILE A 441 -30.05 17.62 4.15
C ILE A 441 -31.03 16.87 3.25
#